data_AF-A0A521S7W6-F1
#
_entry.id   AF-A0A521S7W6-F1
#
_cell.length_a   1.000
_cell.length_b   1.000
_cell.length_c   1.000
_cell.angle_alpha   90.00
_cell.angle_beta   90.00
_cell.angle_gamma   90.00
#
_symmetry.space_group_name_H-M   'P 1'
#
loop_
_entity.id
_entity.type
_entity.pdbx_description
1 polymer ?
#
loop_
_entity_poly.entity_id
_entity_poly.type
_entity_poly.pdbx_seq_one_letter_code
_entity_poly.pdbx_strand_id
1 'polypeptide(L)'
;MYQEMARLEDGNEESYSLEFEEPAFITLGLCYEERPRFSGGAYHPLLKRVDQFLKRPLRAALEVRQERARMLLKLDDLVAQKVEALKARGLTSPYLKSFVVARINPIRFRPKDASPLGFDEVVERMTQAAAKFNPDKIKMDDLARSGGAPDGSNFD
;
A
#
# COMPACT_ATOMS: atom_id res chain seq x y z
N MET A 1 -10.51 12.21 -12.02
CA MET A 1 -10.26 11.52 -13.31
C MET A 1 -10.95 10.18 -13.36
N TYR A 2 -10.55 9.19 -12.54
CA TYR A 2 -11.19 7.88 -12.50
C TYR A 2 -12.70 7.94 -12.19
N GLN A 3 -13.11 8.75 -11.19
CA GLN A 3 -14.54 8.92 -10.86
C GLN A 3 -15.38 9.49 -12.01
N GLU A 4 -14.79 10.39 -12.81
CA GLU A 4 -15.47 10.98 -13.97
C GLU A 4 -15.55 9.99 -15.14
N MET A 5 -14.48 9.23 -15.38
CA MET A 5 -14.47 8.16 -16.37
C MET A 5 -15.46 7.04 -16.04
N ALA A 6 -15.64 6.72 -14.76
CA ALA A 6 -16.62 5.73 -14.31
C ALA A 6 -18.10 6.13 -14.56
N ARG A 7 -18.36 7.39 -14.91
CA ARG A 7 -19.69 7.88 -15.33
C ARG A 7 -19.92 7.72 -16.84
N LEU A 8 -18.87 7.43 -17.61
CA LEU A 8 -18.94 7.17 -19.06
C LEU A 8 -19.12 5.66 -19.29
N GLU A 9 -19.99 5.27 -20.22
CA GLU A 9 -20.57 3.92 -20.24
C GLU A 9 -19.70 2.81 -20.85
N ASP A 10 -18.48 3.06 -21.34
CA ASP A 10 -17.71 2.02 -22.04
C ASP A 10 -16.34 1.72 -21.41
N GLY A 11 -16.07 0.43 -21.17
CA GLY A 11 -14.73 -0.12 -20.90
C GLY A 11 -14.47 -0.64 -19.48
N ASN A 12 -13.29 -1.22 -19.31
CA ASN A 12 -12.72 -1.61 -18.02
C ASN A 12 -11.39 -0.88 -17.79
N GLU A 13 -10.73 -1.09 -16.67
CA GLU A 13 -9.51 -0.32 -16.36
C GLU A 13 -8.35 -0.57 -17.34
N GLU A 14 -8.26 -1.75 -17.96
CA GLU A 14 -7.22 -2.03 -18.96
C GLU A 14 -7.43 -1.20 -20.23
N SER A 15 -8.69 -0.91 -20.58
CA SER A 15 -9.04 -0.05 -21.71
C SER A 15 -8.51 1.38 -21.56
N TYR A 16 -8.24 1.81 -20.33
CA TYR A 16 -7.72 3.14 -19.98
C TYR A 16 -6.34 3.05 -19.30
N SER A 17 -5.57 2.02 -19.63
CA SER A 17 -4.29 1.76 -18.95
C SER A 17 -3.24 2.85 -19.22
N LEU A 18 -3.29 3.52 -20.37
CA LEU A 18 -2.41 4.64 -20.69
C LEU A 18 -2.73 5.85 -19.80
N GLU A 19 -4.01 6.10 -19.56
CA GLU A 19 -4.53 7.19 -18.75
C GLU A 19 -4.33 6.95 -17.24
N PHE A 20 -4.45 5.70 -16.79
CA PHE A 20 -4.26 5.34 -15.39
C PHE A 20 -2.81 5.10 -15.00
N GLU A 21 -1.94 4.82 -15.97
CA GLU A 21 -0.51 4.49 -15.84
C GLU A 21 -0.22 3.23 -15.00
N GLU A 22 -0.61 3.22 -13.72
CA GLU A 22 -0.46 2.09 -12.80
C GLU A 22 -1.78 1.81 -12.04
N PRO A 23 -2.17 0.53 -11.85
CA PRO A 23 -3.34 0.19 -11.05
C PRO A 23 -3.32 0.78 -9.63
N ALA A 24 -2.12 0.84 -9.03
CA ALA A 24 -1.91 1.39 -7.70
C ALA A 24 -2.29 2.88 -7.61
N PHE A 25 -2.14 3.65 -8.68
CA PHE A 25 -2.47 5.09 -8.68
C PHE A 25 -3.97 5.32 -8.57
N ILE A 26 -4.81 4.41 -9.06
CA ILE A 26 -6.26 4.49 -8.89
C ILE A 26 -6.61 4.41 -7.40
N THR A 27 -6.11 3.37 -6.72
CA THR A 27 -6.38 3.15 -5.29
C THR A 27 -5.78 4.28 -4.42
N LEU A 28 -4.55 4.69 -4.71
CA LEU A 28 -3.88 5.80 -4.00
C LEU A 28 -4.59 7.14 -4.24
N GLY A 29 -5.06 7.41 -5.46
CA GLY A 29 -5.81 8.60 -5.80
C GLY A 29 -7.06 8.75 -4.93
N LEU A 30 -7.83 7.67 -4.76
CA LEU A 30 -8.99 7.64 -3.86
C LEU A 30 -8.60 7.86 -2.39
N CYS A 31 -7.43 7.37 -1.96
CA CYS A 31 -6.93 7.64 -0.61
C CYS A 31 -6.57 9.12 -0.43
N TYR A 32 -6.01 9.78 -1.45
CA TYR A 32 -5.69 11.20 -1.42
C TYR A 32 -6.94 12.10 -1.49
N GLU A 33 -7.97 11.68 -2.22
CA GLU A 33 -9.28 12.37 -2.24
C GLU A 33 -9.90 12.41 -0.83
N GLU A 34 -9.87 11.29 -0.10
CA GLU A 34 -10.38 11.21 1.28
C GLU A 34 -9.43 11.87 2.30
N ARG A 35 -8.11 11.67 2.15
CA ARG A 35 -7.08 12.14 3.08
C ARG A 35 -5.92 12.77 2.32
N PRO A 36 -5.91 14.10 2.10
CA PRO A 36 -4.88 14.78 1.30
C PRO A 36 -3.43 14.60 1.79
N ARG A 37 -3.24 14.33 3.09
CA ARG A 37 -1.92 14.07 3.70
C ARG A 37 -1.60 12.57 3.85
N PHE A 38 -2.31 11.70 3.15
CA PHE A 38 -2.06 10.27 3.15
C PHE A 38 -0.62 9.97 2.70
N SER A 39 0.04 8.99 3.32
CA SER A 39 1.45 8.68 3.04
C SER A 39 1.58 7.62 1.95
N GLY A 40 1.05 7.88 0.75
CA GLY A 40 0.96 6.87 -0.31
C GLY A 40 2.30 6.25 -0.72
N GLY A 41 3.39 7.02 -0.68
CA GLY A 41 4.73 6.52 -0.98
C GLY A 41 5.22 5.39 -0.07
N ALA A 42 4.69 5.26 1.15
CA ALA A 42 5.04 4.14 2.03
C ALA A 42 4.41 2.81 1.57
N TYR A 43 3.29 2.86 0.84
CA TYR A 43 2.53 1.69 0.40
C TYR A 43 2.74 1.36 -1.08
N HIS A 44 3.12 2.34 -1.91
CA HIS A 44 3.26 2.14 -3.36
C HIS A 44 4.13 0.93 -3.75
N PRO A 45 5.31 0.67 -3.15
CA PRO A 45 6.11 -0.52 -3.49
C PRO A 45 5.39 -1.85 -3.25
N LEU A 46 4.52 -1.93 -2.24
CA LEU A 46 3.66 -3.08 -2.00
C LEU A 46 2.57 -3.16 -3.07
N LEU A 47 1.88 -2.04 -3.32
CA LEU A 47 0.74 -1.98 -4.23
C LEU A 47 1.14 -2.35 -5.66
N LYS A 48 2.33 -1.96 -6.13
CA LYS A 48 2.86 -2.40 -7.44
C LYS A 48 2.90 -3.92 -7.62
N ARG A 49 2.93 -4.68 -6.53
CA ARG A 49 3.02 -6.15 -6.56
C ARG A 49 1.67 -6.86 -6.47
N VAL A 50 0.64 -6.20 -5.94
CA VAL A 50 -0.63 -6.84 -5.56
C VAL A 50 -1.85 -6.18 -6.18
N ASP A 51 -1.71 -4.94 -6.62
CA ASP A 51 -2.78 -4.19 -7.24
C ASP A 51 -2.71 -4.35 -8.76
N GLN A 52 -3.83 -4.72 -9.36
CA GLN A 52 -3.95 -5.10 -10.77
C GLN A 52 -5.16 -4.38 -11.37
N PHE A 53 -5.14 -4.15 -12.68
CA PHE A 53 -6.32 -3.63 -13.37
C PHE A 53 -7.49 -4.62 -13.26
N LEU A 54 -8.66 -4.08 -12.99
CA LEU A 54 -9.88 -4.85 -12.78
C LEU A 54 -10.60 -5.03 -14.12
N LYS A 55 -10.77 -6.28 -14.54
CA LYS A 55 -11.51 -6.68 -15.76
C LYS A 55 -13.02 -6.66 -15.53
N ARG A 56 -13.56 -5.52 -15.14
CA ARG A 56 -15.00 -5.29 -14.95
C ARG A 56 -15.37 -3.86 -15.36
N PRO A 57 -16.63 -3.56 -15.66
CA PRO A 57 -17.06 -2.21 -16.02
C PRO A 57 -16.56 -1.17 -15.00
N LEU A 58 -16.11 0.00 -15.46
CA LEU A 58 -15.49 1.01 -14.59
C LEU A 58 -16.33 1.35 -13.36
N ARG A 59 -17.66 1.41 -13.49
CA ARG A 59 -18.56 1.63 -12.34
C ARG A 59 -18.45 0.54 -11.28
N ALA A 60 -18.40 -0.73 -11.68
CA ALA A 60 -18.23 -1.85 -10.76
C ALA A 60 -16.78 -1.95 -10.23
N ALA A 61 -15.80 -1.51 -11.03
CA ALA A 61 -14.40 -1.41 -10.59
C ALA A 61 -14.23 -0.32 -9.54
N LEU A 62 -14.91 0.82 -9.69
CA LEU A 62 -14.90 1.93 -8.74
C LEU A 62 -15.32 1.48 -7.33
N GLU A 63 -16.37 0.69 -7.21
CA GLU A 63 -16.82 0.17 -5.91
C GLU A 63 -15.73 -0.68 -5.22
N VAL A 64 -15.03 -1.52 -5.98
CA VAL A 64 -13.88 -2.30 -5.47
C VAL A 64 -12.74 -1.37 -5.07
N ARG A 65 -12.42 -0.38 -5.90
CA ARG A 65 -11.35 0.59 -5.64
C ARG A 65 -11.62 1.42 -4.38
N GLN A 66 -12.86 1.83 -4.17
CA GLN A 66 -13.30 2.53 -2.96
C GLN A 66 -13.15 1.66 -1.72
N GLU A 67 -13.52 0.37 -1.79
CA GLU A 67 -13.30 -0.56 -0.67
C GLU A 67 -11.81 -0.75 -0.39
N ARG A 68 -11.01 -0.95 -1.43
CA ARG A 68 -9.54 -1.07 -1.30
C ARG A 68 -8.91 0.17 -0.69
N ALA A 69 -9.37 1.37 -1.06
CA ALA A 69 -8.94 2.62 -0.46
C ALA A 69 -9.32 2.69 1.04
N ARG A 70 -10.55 2.31 1.41
CA ARG A 70 -10.98 2.21 2.82
C ARG A 70 -10.11 1.25 3.63
N MET A 71 -9.80 0.07 3.08
CA MET A 71 -8.90 -0.88 3.72
C MET A 71 -7.51 -0.30 3.94
N LEU A 72 -6.96 0.40 2.94
CA LEU A 72 -5.62 0.99 3.01
C LEU A 72 -5.55 2.16 4.01
N LEU A 73 -6.59 3.00 4.07
CA LEU A 73 -6.71 4.07 5.06
C LEU A 73 -6.78 3.51 6.49
N LYS A 74 -7.56 2.44 6.70
CA LYS A 74 -7.64 1.75 8.00
C LYS A 74 -6.30 1.15 8.42
N LEU A 75 -5.57 0.54 7.47
CA LEU A 75 -4.21 0.08 7.73
C LEU A 75 -3.30 1.25 8.13
N ASP A 76 -3.39 2.38 7.43
CA ASP A 76 -2.56 3.56 7.72
C ASP A 76 -2.83 4.18 9.09
N ASP A 77 -4.06 4.12 9.59
CA ASP A 77 -4.38 4.55 10.96
C ASP A 77 -3.63 3.71 12.00
N LEU A 78 -3.59 2.39 11.82
CA LEU A 78 -2.83 1.50 12.70
C LEU A 78 -1.32 1.76 12.58
N VAL A 79 -0.82 1.90 11.36
CA VAL A 79 0.60 2.20 11.11
C VAL A 79 0.99 3.54 11.75
N ALA A 80 0.16 4.57 11.64
CA ALA A 80 0.40 5.86 12.26
C ALA A 80 0.49 5.75 13.79
N GLN A 81 -0.41 5.00 14.42
CA GLN A 81 -0.32 4.73 15.87
C GLN A 81 1.00 4.05 16.25
N LYS A 82 1.50 3.10 15.45
CA LYS A 82 2.79 2.44 15.71
C LYS A 82 3.97 3.39 15.50
N VAL A 83 3.90 4.26 14.48
CA VAL A 83 4.91 5.30 14.24
C VAL A 83 4.99 6.26 15.43
N GLU A 84 3.86 6.73 15.95
CA GLU A 84 3.85 7.61 17.13
C GLU A 84 4.37 6.90 18.39
N ALA A 85 4.04 5.63 18.60
CA ALA A 85 4.60 4.84 19.70
C ALA A 85 6.12 4.66 19.59
N LEU A 86 6.67 4.51 18.38
CA LEU A 86 8.13 4.46 18.15
C LEU A 86 8.78 5.83 18.42
N LYS A 87 8.15 6.93 17.97
CA LYS A 87 8.64 8.30 18.26
C LYS A 87 8.65 8.61 19.75
N ALA A 88 7.62 8.21 20.49
CA ALA A 88 7.56 8.37 21.95
C ALA A 88 8.70 7.63 22.68
N ARG A 89 9.27 6.60 22.05
CA ARG A 89 10.46 5.87 22.54
C ARG A 89 11.79 6.48 22.05
N GLY A 90 11.76 7.64 21.41
CA GLY A 90 12.95 8.34 20.89
C GLY A 90 13.42 7.86 19.51
N LEU A 91 12.68 6.98 18.83
CA LEU A 91 13.02 6.58 17.47
C LEU A 91 12.48 7.61 16.48
N THR A 92 13.37 8.47 15.97
CA THR A 92 13.02 9.52 15.00
C THR A 92 13.71 9.26 13.66
N SER A 93 12.93 9.11 12.59
CA SER A 93 13.44 8.98 11.22
C SER A 93 12.37 9.44 10.23
N PRO A 94 12.73 10.13 9.13
CA PRO A 94 11.77 10.46 8.07
C PRO A 94 11.17 9.20 7.41
N TYR A 95 11.83 8.05 7.52
CA TYR A 95 11.40 6.78 6.92
C TYR A 95 10.67 5.85 7.91
N LEU A 96 10.32 6.32 9.11
CA LEU A 96 9.76 5.47 10.17
C LEU A 96 8.45 4.78 9.76
N LYS A 97 7.61 5.46 8.96
CA LYS A 97 6.39 4.86 8.42
C LYS A 97 6.71 3.75 7.42
N SER A 98 7.57 4.02 6.44
CA SER A 98 8.03 3.02 5.47
C SER A 98 8.68 1.81 6.15
N PHE A 99 9.42 2.04 7.24
CA PHE A 99 9.96 0.98 8.08
C PHE A 99 8.86 0.09 8.67
N VAL A 100 7.84 0.68 9.32
CA VAL A 100 6.73 -0.09 9.90
C VAL A 100 6.01 -0.88 8.81
N VAL A 101 5.69 -0.25 7.67
CA VAL A 101 5.05 -0.91 6.53
C VAL A 101 5.89 -2.10 6.03
N ALA A 102 7.21 -1.93 5.91
CA ALA A 102 8.11 -3.01 5.49
C ALA A 102 8.20 -4.16 6.52
N ARG A 103 7.99 -3.89 7.82
CA ARG A 103 7.98 -4.92 8.87
C ARG A 103 6.70 -5.76 8.88
N ILE A 104 5.57 -5.18 8.47
CA ILE A 104 4.28 -5.88 8.44
C ILE A 104 3.97 -6.49 7.07
N ASN A 105 4.78 -6.20 6.04
CA ASN A 105 4.58 -6.67 4.67
C ASN A 105 4.74 -8.20 4.55
N PRO A 106 3.66 -8.96 4.26
CA PRO A 106 3.69 -10.42 4.22
C PRO A 106 4.41 -10.97 2.99
N ILE A 107 4.68 -10.16 1.98
CA ILE A 107 5.29 -10.60 0.72
C ILE A 107 6.82 -10.72 0.84
N ARG A 108 7.43 -9.98 1.78
CA ARG A 108 8.90 -9.90 1.93
C ARG A 108 9.56 -11.26 2.19
N PHE A 109 8.86 -12.18 2.87
CA PHE A 109 9.41 -13.46 3.30
C PHE A 109 8.80 -14.66 2.57
N ARG A 110 8.09 -14.43 1.46
CA ARG A 110 7.46 -15.52 0.70
C ARG A 110 8.49 -16.22 -0.18
N PRO A 111 8.41 -17.56 -0.30
CA PRO A 111 9.14 -18.30 -1.32
C PRO A 111 8.84 -17.76 -2.72
N LYS A 112 9.82 -17.82 -3.62
CA LYS A 112 9.69 -17.30 -5.00
C LYS A 112 8.64 -18.05 -5.81
N ASP A 113 8.38 -19.31 -5.47
CA ASP A 113 7.42 -20.23 -6.09
C ASP A 113 6.02 -20.18 -5.46
N ALA A 114 5.83 -19.41 -4.38
CA ALA A 114 4.53 -19.32 -3.73
C ALA A 114 3.52 -18.52 -4.57
N SER A 115 2.29 -19.04 -4.71
CA SER A 115 1.22 -18.39 -5.50
C SER A 115 1.04 -16.91 -5.15
N PRO A 116 0.85 -16.00 -6.11
CA PRO A 116 0.67 -14.58 -5.80
C PRO A 116 -0.48 -14.34 -4.80
N LEU A 117 -0.28 -13.40 -3.87
CA LEU A 117 -1.35 -12.96 -2.97
C LEU A 117 -2.11 -11.80 -3.63
N GLY A 118 -3.44 -11.79 -3.47
CA GLY A 118 -4.27 -10.68 -3.92
C GLY A 118 -4.16 -9.46 -3.00
N PHE A 119 -4.58 -8.28 -3.50
CA PHE A 119 -4.64 -7.04 -2.73
C PHE A 119 -5.32 -7.23 -1.37
N ASP A 120 -6.56 -7.75 -1.38
CA ASP A 120 -7.43 -7.76 -0.20
C ASP A 120 -6.81 -8.62 0.91
N GLU A 121 -6.30 -9.80 0.54
CA GLU A 121 -5.58 -10.71 1.43
C GLU A 121 -4.31 -10.07 2.02
N VAL A 122 -3.55 -9.34 1.21
CA VAL A 122 -2.31 -8.69 1.65
C VAL A 122 -2.61 -7.57 2.64
N VAL A 123 -3.56 -6.69 2.33
CA VAL A 123 -3.92 -5.56 3.20
C VAL A 123 -4.54 -6.07 4.51
N GLU A 124 -5.33 -7.15 4.47
CA GLU A 124 -5.87 -7.78 5.67
C GLU A 124 -4.74 -8.35 6.56
N ARG A 125 -3.81 -9.13 5.99
CA ARG A 125 -2.66 -9.67 6.73
C ARG A 125 -1.79 -8.57 7.33
N MET A 126 -1.54 -7.49 6.57
CA MET A 126 -0.82 -6.32 7.08
C MET A 126 -1.57 -5.64 8.21
N THR A 127 -2.90 -5.52 8.13
CA THR A 127 -3.74 -4.93 9.19
C THR A 127 -3.64 -5.76 10.47
N GLN A 128 -3.71 -7.09 10.37
CA GLN A 128 -3.54 -7.99 11.51
C GLN A 128 -2.11 -7.92 12.10
N ALA A 129 -1.09 -7.84 11.26
CA ALA A 129 0.30 -7.68 11.69
C ALA A 129 0.55 -6.31 12.34
N ALA A 130 -0.04 -5.23 11.81
CA ALA A 130 0.00 -3.91 12.41
C ALA A 130 -0.65 -3.89 13.79
N ALA A 131 -1.80 -4.55 13.96
CA ALA A 131 -2.45 -4.67 15.28
C ALA A 131 -1.53 -5.34 16.32
N LYS A 132 -0.82 -6.40 15.92
CA LYS A 132 0.11 -7.18 16.76
C LYS A 132 1.52 -6.59 16.85
N PHE A 133 1.81 -5.52 16.10
CA PHE A 133 3.13 -4.90 16.09
C PHE A 133 3.47 -4.35 17.48
N ASN A 134 4.59 -4.81 18.03
CA ASN A 134 5.09 -4.39 19.33
C ASN A 134 6.29 -3.43 19.15
N PRO A 135 6.11 -2.12 19.40
CA PRO A 135 7.18 -1.13 19.32
C PRO A 135 8.37 -1.46 20.22
N ASP A 136 8.16 -2.07 21.39
CA ASP A 136 9.21 -2.33 22.39
C ASP A 136 10.33 -3.24 21.90
N LYS A 137 10.02 -4.06 20.89
CA LYS A 137 11.00 -4.97 20.27
C LYS A 137 11.86 -4.30 19.21
N ILE A 138 11.56 -3.06 18.82
CA ILE A 138 12.33 -2.31 17.81
C ILE A 138 13.46 -1.54 18.47
N LYS A 139 14.68 -1.72 17.95
CA LYS A 139 15.90 -1.02 18.36
C LYS A 139 16.32 0.01 17.31
N MET A 140 17.20 0.94 17.67
CA MET A 140 17.69 1.98 16.74
C MET A 140 18.47 1.39 15.55
N ASP A 141 19.28 0.35 15.78
CA ASP A 141 20.02 -0.37 14.74
C ASP A 141 19.11 -1.04 13.69
N ASP A 142 17.86 -1.35 14.06
CA ASP A 142 16.88 -1.89 13.12
C ASP A 142 16.47 -0.87 12.05
N LEU A 143 16.46 0.42 12.41
CA LEU A 143 16.17 1.51 11.48
C LEU A 143 17.33 1.73 10.51
N ALA A 144 18.58 1.69 11.01
CA ALA A 144 19.77 1.86 10.17
C ALA A 144 19.87 0.80 9.07
N ARG A 145 19.56 -0.47 9.39
CA ARG A 145 19.56 -1.58 8.43
C ARG A 145 18.42 -1.52 7.41
N SER A 146 17.37 -0.75 7.69
CA SER A 146 16.20 -0.64 6.81
C SER A 146 16.36 0.39 5.69
N GLY A 147 17.39 1.23 5.75
CA GLY A 147 17.75 2.17 4.67
C GLY A 147 18.50 1.52 3.49
N GLY A 148 18.47 0.19 3.37
CA GLY A 148 19.10 -0.53 2.26
C GLY A 148 18.50 -0.15 0.90
N ALA A 149 19.37 -0.09 -0.11
CA ALA A 149 19.12 0.44 -1.46
C ALA A 149 17.77 0.02 -2.07
N PRO A 150 17.12 0.89 -2.87
CA PRO A 150 15.95 0.48 -3.64
C PRO A 150 16.30 -0.75 -4.46
N ASP A 151 15.42 -1.76 -4.45
CA ASP A 151 15.55 -2.96 -5.27
C ASP A 151 15.90 -2.52 -6.69
N GLY A 152 17.12 -2.87 -7.13
CA GLY A 152 17.67 -2.45 -8.39
C GLY A 152 16.71 -2.79 -9.52
N SER A 153 16.27 -1.77 -10.24
CA SER A 153 15.66 -1.91 -11.55
C SER A 153 16.69 -2.49 -12.51
N ASN A 154 16.82 -3.82 -12.52
CA ASN A 154 17.41 -4.52 -13.65
C ASN A 154 16.36 -4.54 -14.75
N PHE A 155 16.39 -3.51 -15.60
CA PHE A 155 15.96 -3.62 -16.98
C PHE A 155 17.17 -4.09 -17.76
N ASP A 156 17.17 -5.37 -18.14
CA ASP A 156 17.85 -5.85 -19.35
C ASP A 156 16.93 -5.63 -20.55
#